data_AF-A0A1Y2H1U3-F1
#
_entry.id   AF-A0A1Y2H1U3-F1
#
_cell.length_a   1.000
_cell.length_b   1.000
_cell.length_c   1.000
_cell.angle_alpha   90.00
_cell.angle_beta   90.00
_cell.angle_gamma   90.00
#
_symmetry.space_group_name_H-M   'P 1'
#
loop_
_entity.id
_entity.type
_entity.pdbx_description
1 polymer ?
#
loop_
_entity_poly.entity_id
_entity_poly.type
_entity_poly.pdbx_seq_one_letter_code
_entity_poly.pdbx_strand_id
1 'polypeptide(L)'
;MPSSNTPVDPNQTIYIRNLNDKIKKNELRRCLYCLFSAYGKIISIVTLKTMRERGQAFIAFADIVSATTAMRGLQGFNIFGKSMEIQYAKTKSNAIAKLDGTYKQPPVKKTGAGSTDQPTAGMSGSSSNPMKRERDTGSDSDSSMSE
;
A
#
# COMPACT_ATOMS: atom_id res chain seq x y z
N MET A 1 8.31 -32.00 19.71
CA MET A 1 7.80 -32.25 18.34
C MET A 1 8.20 -31.07 17.47
N PRO A 2 9.00 -31.25 16.40
CA PRO A 2 9.37 -30.16 15.51
C PRO A 2 8.15 -29.71 14.69
N SER A 3 7.89 -28.40 14.69
CA SER A 3 6.76 -27.76 14.01
C SER A 3 6.75 -28.09 12.52
N SER A 4 5.56 -28.42 12.01
CA SER A 4 5.28 -28.84 10.63
C SER A 4 5.69 -27.80 9.58
N ASN A 5 6.90 -27.94 9.05
CA ASN A 5 7.37 -27.19 7.89
C ASN A 5 6.76 -27.81 6.63
N THR A 6 5.50 -27.49 6.33
CA THR A 6 4.91 -27.83 5.03
C THR A 6 5.65 -27.02 3.95
N PRO A 7 6.19 -27.64 2.88
CA PRO A 7 6.83 -26.89 1.81
C PRO A 7 5.79 -25.99 1.15
N VAL A 8 5.93 -24.68 1.40
CA VAL A 8 5.11 -23.65 0.75
C VAL A 8 5.87 -23.18 -0.48
N ASP A 9 5.17 -23.11 -1.61
CA ASP A 9 5.77 -22.66 -2.87
C ASP A 9 6.40 -21.26 -2.76
N PRO A 10 7.53 -21.01 -3.43
CA PRO A 10 8.16 -19.70 -3.45
C PRO A 10 7.19 -18.60 -3.88
N ASN A 11 7.04 -17.58 -3.05
CA ASN A 11 6.12 -16.46 -3.29
C ASN A 11 6.84 -15.12 -3.07
N GLN A 12 6.41 -14.08 -3.78
CA GLN A 12 6.87 -12.70 -3.58
C GLN A 12 6.43 -12.13 -2.22
N THR A 13 5.39 -12.70 -1.63
CA THR A 13 4.90 -12.31 -0.31
C THR A 13 5.43 -13.26 0.76
N ILE A 14 6.07 -12.70 1.78
CA ILE A 14 6.49 -13.42 2.98
C ILE A 14 5.57 -13.09 4.15
N TYR A 15 5.39 -14.08 5.01
CA TYR A 15 4.68 -14.02 6.27
C TYR A 15 5.66 -14.14 7.42
N ILE A 16 5.53 -13.25 8.40
CA ILE A 16 6.41 -13.18 9.55
C ILE A 16 5.58 -13.41 10.81
N ARG A 17 6.02 -14.34 11.64
CA ARG A 17 5.48 -14.66 12.97
C ARG A 17 6.43 -14.25 14.08
N ASN A 18 5.89 -14.28 15.29
CA ASN A 18 6.61 -14.04 16.54
C ASN A 18 7.22 -12.63 16.67
N LEU A 19 6.57 -11.62 16.06
CA LEU A 19 6.96 -10.23 16.24
C LEU A 19 6.54 -9.70 17.62
N ASN A 20 7.21 -8.65 18.09
CA ASN A 20 6.91 -8.04 19.38
C ASN A 20 5.69 -7.10 19.31
N ASP A 21 4.62 -7.47 20.02
CA ASP A 21 3.35 -6.73 20.07
C ASP A 21 3.40 -5.41 20.85
N LYS A 22 4.41 -5.25 21.70
CA LYS A 22 4.58 -4.05 22.53
C LYS A 22 4.92 -2.82 21.67
N ILE A 23 5.46 -3.02 20.47
CA ILE A 23 5.89 -1.95 19.58
C ILE A 23 4.69 -1.34 18.81
N LYS A 24 4.74 -0.03 18.54
CA LYS A 24 3.72 0.67 17.76
C LYS A 24 3.72 0.17 16.31
N LYS A 25 2.54 0.10 15.67
CA LYS A 25 2.37 -0.38 14.28
C LYS A 25 3.30 0.34 13.30
N ASN A 26 3.39 1.66 13.42
CA ASN A 26 4.18 2.50 12.51
C ASN A 26 5.68 2.23 12.66
N GLU A 27 6.14 2.02 13.89
CA GLU A 27 7.55 1.79 14.19
C GLU A 27 7.99 0.40 13.75
N LEU A 28 7.17 -0.62 14.06
CA LEU A 28 7.38 -1.98 13.57
C LEU A 28 7.46 -2.00 12.04
N ARG A 29 6.53 -1.32 11.36
CA ARG A 29 6.55 -1.20 9.90
C ARG A 29 7.84 -0.56 9.39
N ARG A 30 8.32 0.51 10.03
CA ARG A 30 9.55 1.21 9.62
C ARG A 30 10.79 0.35 9.83
N CYS A 31 10.87 -0.37 10.94
CA CYS A 31 11.97 -1.30 11.21
C CYS A 31 11.98 -2.48 10.23
N LEU A 32 10.82 -3.09 9.98
CA LEU A 32 10.70 -4.13 8.94
C LEU A 32 11.12 -3.57 7.58
N TYR A 33 10.64 -2.40 7.19
CA TYR A 33 11.06 -1.78 5.92
C TYR A 33 12.58 -1.62 5.84
N CYS A 34 13.21 -1.08 6.88
CA CYS A 34 14.66 -0.86 6.92
C CYS A 34 15.44 -2.17 6.79
N LEU A 35 15.03 -3.20 7.55
CA LEU A 35 15.71 -4.50 7.57
C LEU A 35 15.58 -5.24 6.24
N PHE A 36 14.38 -5.22 5.66
CA PHE A 36 14.08 -5.94 4.43
C PHE A 36 14.49 -5.18 3.16
N SER A 37 14.68 -3.86 3.22
CA SER A 37 15.12 -3.05 2.09
C SER A 37 16.54 -3.40 1.63
N ALA A 38 17.35 -4.06 2.46
CA ALA A 38 18.68 -4.53 2.08
C ALA A 38 18.65 -5.70 1.08
N TYR A 39 17.56 -6.46 1.06
CA TYR A 39 17.43 -7.67 0.23
C TYR A 39 16.71 -7.41 -1.09
N GLY A 40 15.89 -6.36 -1.17
CA GLY A 40 15.21 -5.99 -2.40
C GLY A 40 14.12 -4.94 -2.21
N LYS A 41 13.48 -4.57 -3.32
CA LYS A 41 12.43 -3.55 -3.33
C LYS A 41 11.14 -4.09 -2.70
N ILE A 42 10.66 -3.39 -1.68
CA ILE A 42 9.41 -3.70 -0.98
C ILE A 42 8.26 -2.92 -1.62
N ILE A 43 7.19 -3.62 -2.00
CA ILE A 43 5.96 -3.02 -2.54
C ILE A 43 5.05 -2.55 -1.40
N SER A 44 4.80 -3.43 -0.42
CA SER A 44 3.85 -3.15 0.64
C SER A 44 4.15 -3.96 1.89
N ILE A 45 3.92 -3.34 3.04
CA ILE A 45 4.04 -3.96 4.37
C ILE A 45 2.68 -3.84 5.05
N VAL A 46 2.12 -4.99 5.41
CA VAL A 46 0.84 -5.09 6.09
C VAL A 46 1.07 -5.71 7.46
N THR A 47 0.89 -4.91 8.50
CA THR A 47 0.95 -5.33 9.90
C THR A 47 -0.44 -5.18 10.53
N LEU A 48 -0.99 -6.25 11.08
CA LEU A 48 -2.25 -6.21 11.83
C LEU A 48 -1.93 -6.34 13.33
N LYS A 49 -2.64 -5.60 14.19
CA LYS A 49 -2.52 -5.69 15.66
C LYS A 49 -3.78 -6.24 16.34
N THR A 50 -4.65 -6.89 15.56
CA THR A 50 -5.87 -7.53 16.08
C THR A 50 -5.50 -8.63 17.06
N MET A 51 -6.33 -8.90 18.08
CA MET A 51 -6.10 -9.96 19.09
C MET A 51 -5.61 -11.30 18.51
N ARG A 52 -6.11 -11.72 17.33
CA ARG A 52 -5.73 -12.96 16.64
C ARG A 52 -4.47 -12.86 15.78
N GLU A 53 -4.11 -11.64 15.36
CA GLU A 53 -3.02 -11.34 14.41
C GLU A 53 -1.84 -10.63 15.09
N ARG A 54 -1.83 -10.62 16.43
CA ARG A 54 -0.71 -10.09 17.21
C ARG A 54 0.55 -10.87 16.89
N GLY A 55 1.63 -10.14 16.65
CA GLY A 55 2.94 -10.69 16.32
C GLY A 55 3.09 -11.13 14.87
N GLN A 56 2.17 -10.71 13.98
CA GLN A 56 2.14 -11.14 12.59
C GLN A 56 2.28 -9.98 11.60
N ALA A 57 3.02 -10.22 10.52
CA ALA A 57 3.19 -9.27 9.44
C ALA A 57 3.29 -9.96 8.08
N PHE A 58 2.84 -9.27 7.05
CA PHE A 58 3.00 -9.66 5.66
C PHE A 58 3.83 -8.61 4.93
N ILE A 59 4.84 -9.06 4.19
CA ILE A 59 5.70 -8.19 3.38
C ILE A 59 5.65 -8.68 1.94
N ALA A 60 5.29 -7.79 1.04
CA ALA A 60 5.29 -8.02 -0.40
C ALA A 60 6.54 -7.41 -1.02
N PHE A 61 7.36 -8.26 -1.65
CA PHE A 61 8.50 -7.85 -2.47
C PHE A 61 8.10 -7.69 -3.93
N ALA A 62 8.93 -6.94 -4.68
CA ALA A 62 8.86 -6.92 -6.13
C ALA A 62 9.23 -8.28 -6.75
N ASP A 63 10.22 -8.96 -6.18
CA ASP A 63 10.76 -10.21 -6.74
C ASP A 63 10.68 -11.38 -5.75
N ILE A 64 10.49 -12.59 -6.29
CA ILE A 64 10.50 -13.85 -5.53
C ILE A 64 11.91 -14.16 -4.98
N VAL A 65 12.94 -13.81 -5.76
CA VAL A 65 14.35 -14.03 -5.38
C VAL A 65 14.67 -13.20 -4.13
N SER A 66 14.32 -11.92 -4.14
CA SER A 66 14.49 -11.00 -3.00
C SER A 66 13.79 -11.53 -1.73
N ALA A 67 12.55 -12.04 -1.88
CA ALA A 67 11.81 -12.67 -0.78
C ALA A 67 12.53 -13.92 -0.23
N THR A 68 13.11 -14.73 -1.10
CA THR A 68 13.84 -15.96 -0.72
C THR A 68 15.15 -15.65 0.01
N THR A 69 15.92 -14.69 -0.48
CA THR A 69 17.17 -14.25 0.15
C THR A 69 16.88 -13.62 1.51
N ALA A 70 15.85 -12.77 1.60
CA ALA A 70 15.40 -12.17 2.85
C ALA A 70 14.98 -13.21 3.88
N MET A 71 14.18 -14.21 3.46
CA MET A 71 13.77 -15.30 4.33
C MET A 71 14.98 -16.04 4.89
N ARG A 72 15.94 -16.43 4.04
CA ARG A 72 17.13 -17.17 4.48
C ARG A 72 18.07 -16.35 5.37
N GLY A 73 18.24 -15.06 5.07
CA GLY A 73 19.16 -14.17 5.80
C GLY A 73 18.61 -13.69 7.15
N LEU A 74 17.30 -13.58 7.28
CA LEU A 74 16.65 -13.03 8.49
C LEU A 74 15.84 -14.08 9.27
N GLN A 75 15.92 -15.35 8.91
CA GLN A 75 15.24 -16.41 9.64
C GLN A 75 15.77 -16.48 11.08
N GLY A 76 14.87 -16.36 12.05
CA GLY A 76 15.23 -16.39 13.47
C GLY A 76 15.89 -15.10 13.97
N PHE A 77 15.92 -14.02 13.17
CA PHE A 77 16.54 -12.77 13.58
C PHE A 77 15.85 -12.17 14.81
N ASN A 78 16.63 -11.78 15.81
CA ASN A 78 16.11 -11.22 17.05
C ASN A 78 15.76 -9.73 16.85
N ILE A 79 14.46 -9.43 16.76
CA ILE A 79 13.96 -8.06 16.68
C ILE A 79 13.17 -7.72 17.94
N PHE A 80 13.54 -6.62 18.61
CA PHE A 80 12.89 -6.16 19.85
C PHE A 80 12.77 -7.24 20.95
N GLY A 81 13.78 -8.10 21.08
CA GLY A 81 13.81 -9.17 22.09
C GLY A 81 12.99 -10.42 21.75
N LYS A 82 12.47 -10.55 20.52
CA LYS A 82 11.86 -11.80 20.02
C LYS A 82 12.51 -12.25 18.72
N SER A 83 12.76 -13.54 18.57
CA SER A 83 13.26 -14.15 17.33
C SER A 83 12.11 -14.28 16.34
N MET A 84 12.17 -13.54 15.23
CA MET A 84 11.12 -13.57 14.22
C MET A 84 11.23 -14.83 13.36
N GLU A 85 10.09 -15.39 12.98
CA GLU A 85 10.01 -16.58 12.14
C GLU A 85 9.39 -16.20 10.79
N ILE A 86 10.08 -16.47 9.69
CA ILE A 86 9.65 -16.12 8.34
C ILE A 86 9.19 -17.38 7.60
N GLN A 87 8.14 -17.25 6.82
CA GLN A 87 7.57 -18.28 5.94
C GLN A 87 7.08 -17.65 4.64
N TYR A 88 6.98 -18.43 3.57
CA TYR A 88 6.27 -17.98 2.37
C TYR A 88 4.76 -17.86 2.65
N ALA A 89 4.13 -16.85 2.06
CA ALA A 89 2.69 -16.71 2.14
C ALA A 89 2.01 -17.69 1.17
N LYS A 90 0.94 -18.34 1.63
CA LYS A 90 0.11 -19.25 0.81
C LYS A 90 -0.64 -18.53 -0.32
N THR A 91 -0.84 -17.22 -0.19
CA THR A 91 -1.58 -16.40 -1.16
C THR A 91 -0.79 -15.12 -1.42
N LYS A 92 -0.79 -14.65 -2.68
CA LYS A 92 -0.20 -13.35 -3.05
C LYS A 92 -0.93 -12.22 -2.32
N SER A 93 -0.20 -11.19 -1.88
CA SER A 93 -0.81 -10.01 -1.24
C SER A 93 -1.73 -9.26 -2.20
N ASN A 94 -2.85 -8.73 -1.69
CA ASN A 94 -3.78 -7.87 -2.44
C ASN A 94 -3.08 -6.66 -3.09
N ALA A 95 -1.98 -6.18 -2.49
CA ALA A 95 -1.17 -5.10 -3.07
C ALA A 95 -0.44 -5.55 -4.35
N ILE A 96 0.09 -6.78 -4.37
CA ILE A 96 0.67 -7.37 -5.58
C ILE A 96 -0.43 -7.63 -6.61
N ALA A 97 -1.57 -8.21 -6.20
CA ALA A 97 -2.68 -8.44 -7.11
C ALA A 97 -3.20 -7.16 -7.77
N LYS A 98 -3.22 -6.03 -7.05
CA LYS A 98 -3.57 -4.70 -7.60
C LYS A 98 -2.52 -4.15 -8.56
N LEU A 99 -1.24 -4.41 -8.29
CA LEU A 99 -0.12 -3.91 -9.10
C LEU A 99 0.11 -4.76 -10.37
N ASP A 100 -0.17 -6.05 -10.28
CA ASP A 100 -0.10 -7.04 -11.37
C ASP A 100 -1.36 -7.04 -12.26
N GLY A 101 -2.33 -6.14 -12.01
CA GLY A 101 -3.59 -6.03 -12.76
C GLY A 101 -4.60 -7.18 -12.53
N THR A 102 -4.25 -8.20 -11.74
CA THR A 102 -5.08 -9.40 -11.48
C THR A 102 -5.99 -9.24 -10.24
N TYR A 103 -6.23 -8.02 -9.75
CA TYR A 103 -7.09 -7.79 -8.59
C TYR A 103 -8.55 -8.06 -8.93
N LYS A 104 -8.98 -9.31 -8.71
CA LYS A 104 -10.40 -9.66 -8.61
C LYS A 104 -10.94 -9.00 -7.35
N GLN A 105 -11.69 -7.90 -7.51
CA GLN A 105 -12.49 -7.34 -6.42
C GLN A 105 -13.33 -8.48 -5.81
N PRO A 106 -13.22 -8.76 -4.51
CA PRO A 106 -14.26 -9.52 -3.82
C PRO A 106 -15.58 -8.78 -4.08
N PRO A 107 -16.69 -9.47 -4.43
CA PRO A 107 -17.95 -8.83 -4.68
C PRO A 107 -18.30 -7.99 -3.45
N VAL A 108 -18.34 -6.68 -3.65
CA VAL A 108 -18.76 -5.73 -2.62
C VAL A 108 -20.17 -6.16 -2.26
N LYS A 109 -20.37 -6.73 -1.07
CA LYS A 109 -21.71 -6.94 -0.53
C LYS A 109 -22.31 -5.55 -0.37
N LYS A 110 -23.18 -5.18 -1.31
CA LYS A 110 -24.06 -4.01 -1.23
C LYS A 110 -24.97 -4.22 -0.02
N THR A 111 -24.53 -3.82 1.17
CA THR A 111 -25.43 -3.60 2.31
C THR A 111 -26.17 -2.30 2.02
N GLY A 112 -27.45 -2.43 1.68
CA GLY A 112 -28.35 -1.30 1.46
C GLY A 112 -28.71 -0.58 2.75
N ALA A 113 -28.76 0.76 2.65
CA ALA A 113 -29.55 1.74 3.40
C ALA A 113 -29.13 3.11 2.82
N GLY A 114 -29.90 3.73 1.91
CA GLY A 114 -30.86 4.83 2.18
C GLY A 114 -30.09 6.13 2.50
N SER A 115 -30.25 7.31 1.90
CA SER A 115 -31.25 8.02 1.07
C SER A 115 -30.45 9.13 0.33
N THR A 116 -30.83 9.67 -0.84
CA THR A 116 -31.85 10.72 -0.99
C THR A 116 -32.05 10.97 -2.49
N ASP A 117 -33.32 11.12 -2.84
CA ASP A 117 -33.91 11.40 -4.14
C ASP A 117 -33.54 12.81 -4.68
N GLN A 118 -33.03 12.93 -5.92
CA GLN A 118 -33.77 13.57 -7.01
C GLN A 118 -32.99 13.67 -8.34
N PRO A 119 -33.69 13.72 -9.49
CA PRO A 119 -33.15 13.57 -10.85
C PRO A 119 -33.03 14.90 -11.62
N THR A 120 -32.06 15.00 -12.54
CA THR A 120 -32.04 15.92 -13.70
C THR A 120 -30.80 15.58 -14.55
N ALA A 121 -30.94 14.88 -15.69
CA ALA A 121 -31.18 15.37 -17.06
C ALA A 121 -29.92 15.93 -17.77
N GLY A 122 -29.69 15.49 -19.02
CA GLY A 122 -28.75 16.08 -20.01
C GLY A 122 -27.36 15.42 -20.02
N MET A 123 -27.00 14.50 -20.94
CA MET A 123 -26.81 14.61 -22.38
C MET A 123 -25.63 15.53 -22.81
N SER A 124 -24.58 14.88 -23.33
CA SER A 124 -23.56 15.32 -24.31
C SER A 124 -22.73 16.59 -24.12
N GLY A 125 -21.41 16.43 -24.31
CA GLY A 125 -20.70 17.23 -25.33
C GLY A 125 -19.53 18.12 -24.88
N SER A 126 -18.35 17.77 -25.40
CA SER A 126 -17.28 18.67 -25.89
C SER A 126 -16.46 19.46 -24.86
N SER A 127 -15.19 19.11 -24.64
CA SER A 127 -14.02 19.61 -25.40
C SER A 127 -13.82 21.11 -25.34
N SER A 128 -12.90 21.58 -24.48
CA SER A 128 -11.68 22.33 -24.86
C SER A 128 -11.16 23.21 -23.72
N ASN A 129 -9.91 22.98 -23.31
CA ASN A 129 -8.97 23.97 -22.76
C ASN A 129 -7.84 24.07 -23.82
N PRO A 130 -7.02 25.14 -23.99
CA PRO A 130 -6.47 25.96 -22.89
C PRO A 130 -6.04 27.44 -23.19
N MET A 131 -5.87 28.23 -22.10
CA MET A 131 -4.66 29.02 -21.76
C MET A 131 -4.18 30.23 -22.62
N LYS A 132 -4.32 31.45 -22.05
CA LYS A 132 -3.32 32.56 -21.95
C LYS A 132 -4.01 33.75 -21.25
N ARG A 133 -3.66 34.15 -20.01
CA ARG A 133 -2.49 34.91 -19.54
C ARG A 133 -2.38 36.30 -20.18
N GLU A 134 -2.85 37.33 -19.48
CA GLU A 134 -2.23 38.66 -19.48
C GLU A 134 -2.60 39.42 -18.20
N ARG A 135 -1.56 39.84 -17.47
CA ARG A 135 -1.58 40.91 -16.47
C ARG A 135 -1.30 42.19 -17.26
N ASP A 136 -2.04 43.25 -17.04
CA ASP A 136 -1.39 44.55 -16.88
C ASP A 136 -2.21 45.48 -15.99
N THR A 137 -1.51 46.00 -15.00
CA THR A 137 -1.89 47.08 -14.11
C THR A 137 -1.37 48.36 -14.74
N GLY A 138 -2.25 49.27 -15.15
CA GLY A 138 -1.84 50.52 -15.78
C GLY A 138 -2.91 51.57 -15.65
N SER A 139 -2.99 52.18 -14.46
CA SER A 139 -3.44 53.56 -14.31
C SER A 139 -2.46 54.45 -15.07
N ASP A 140 -2.91 55.26 -16.03
CA ASP A 140 -2.49 56.65 -16.13
C ASP A 140 -3.35 57.42 -17.14
N SER A 141 -3.61 58.65 -16.70
CA SER A 141 -4.35 59.74 -17.31
C SER A 141 -3.83 60.12 -18.70
N ASP A 142 -4.74 60.45 -19.62
CA ASP A 142 -4.48 61.53 -20.57
C ASP A 142 -5.77 62.28 -20.90
N SER A 143 -5.70 63.58 -20.63
CA SER A 143 -6.72 64.58 -20.93
C SER A 143 -6.53 64.99 -22.37
N SER A 144 -7.59 64.98 -23.19
CA SER A 144 -7.63 65.83 -24.37
C SER A 144 -8.91 66.65 -24.39
N MET A 145 -8.67 67.93 -24.17
CA MET A 145 -9.53 69.09 -24.24
C MET A 145 -10.01 69.29 -25.68
N SER A 146 -11.29 69.58 -25.86
CA SER A 146 -11.85 70.05 -27.13
C SER A 146 -12.56 71.39 -26.89
N GLU A 147 -12.01 72.41 -27.53
CA GLU A 147 -12.52 73.77 -27.87
C GLU A 147 -12.91 74.74 -26.75
#